data_AF-A0A1N7PWV6-F1
#
_entry.id   AF-A0A1N7PWV6-F1
#
_cell.length_a   1.000
_cell.length_b   1.000
_cell.length_c   1.000
_cell.angle_alpha   90.00
_cell.angle_beta   90.00
_cell.angle_gamma   90.00
#
_symmetry.space_group_name_H-M   'P 1'
#
loop_
_entity.id
_entity.type
_entity.pdbx_description
1 polymer ?
#
loop_
_entity_poly.entity_id
_entity_poly.type
_entity_poly.pdbx_seq_one_letter_code
_entity_poly.pdbx_strand_id
1 'polypeptide(L)' 'MQRRDAVLRALKDHPISQRRACVLIGVDPKTVRRKRPPDNPEIREAMHEIVEKRRRFGYRRVGILLERKG' A
#
# COMPACT_ATOMS: atom_id res chain seq x y z
N MET A 1 8.28 0.73 4.98
CA MET A 1 7.22 0.93 6.02
C MET A 1 7.69 1.88 7.10
N GLN A 2 8.84 1.61 7.71
CA GLN A 2 9.43 2.37 8.84
C GLN A 2 9.34 3.90 8.75
N ARG A 3 9.61 4.53 7.59
CA ARG A 3 9.58 6.00 7.47
C ARG A 3 8.18 6.61 7.54
N ARG A 4 7.16 5.97 6.94
CA ARG A 4 5.77 6.46 7.05
C ARG A 4 5.29 6.33 8.49
N ASP A 5 5.58 5.20 9.13
CA ASP A 5 5.15 4.93 10.50
C ASP A 5 5.88 5.86 11.49
N ALA A 6 7.12 6.25 11.20
CA ALA A 6 7.81 7.30 11.93
C ALA A 6 7.11 8.66 11.81
N VAL A 7 6.61 9.04 10.62
CA VAL A 7 5.85 10.28 10.45
C VAL A 7 4.55 10.24 11.23
N LEU A 8 3.83 9.11 11.18
CA LEU A 8 2.57 8.96 11.91
C LEU A 8 2.78 9.02 13.44
N ARG A 9 3.88 8.43 13.95
CA ARG A 9 4.28 8.58 15.35
C ARG A 9 4.61 10.03 15.70
N ALA A 10 5.44 10.70 14.91
CA ALA A 10 5.79 12.10 15.14
C ALA A 10 4.58 13.03 15.15
N LEU A 11 3.55 12.74 14.34
CA LEU A 11 2.29 13.49 14.34
C LEU A 11 1.41 13.21 15.56
N LYS A 12 1.51 12.00 16.12
CA LYS A 12 0.76 11.60 17.32
C LYS A 12 1.42 12.15 18.59
N ASP A 13 2.74 12.11 18.63
CA ASP A 13 3.53 12.35 19.85
C ASP A 13 3.97 13.81 19.98
N HIS A 14 3.87 14.61 18.91
CA HIS A 14 4.29 16.02 18.90
C HIS A 14 3.27 16.94 18.21
N PRO A 15 3.10 18.19 18.69
CA PRO A 15 2.22 19.18 18.06
C PRO A 15 2.88 19.83 16.84
N ILE A 16 3.20 19.04 15.83
CA ILE A 16 3.82 19.49 14.58
C ILE A 16 2.93 19.17 13.38
N SER A 17 2.99 20.02 12.35
CA SER A 17 2.24 19.76 11.12
C SER A 17 2.79 18.55 10.36
N GLN A 18 1.92 17.87 9.62
CA GLN A 18 2.32 16.75 8.75
C GLN A 18 3.45 17.15 7.80
N ARG A 19 3.42 18.38 7.26
CA ARG A 19 4.48 18.90 6.38
C ARG A 19 5.83 18.92 7.09
N ARG A 20 5.87 19.43 8.33
CA ARG A 20 7.10 19.48 9.13
C ARG A 20 7.61 18.07 9.46
N ALA A 21 6.74 17.17 9.90
CA ALA A 21 7.10 15.79 10.18
C ALA A 21 7.64 15.05 8.93
N CYS A 22 7.01 15.24 7.78
CA CYS A 22 7.44 14.65 6.51
C CYS A 22 8.81 15.15 6.05
N VAL A 23 9.08 16.46 6.18
CA VAL A 23 10.39 17.05 5.85
C VAL A 23 11.48 16.50 6.76
N LEU A 24 11.23 16.44 8.07
CA LEU A 24 12.20 15.93 9.06
C LEU A 24 12.59 14.46 8.80
N ILE A 25 11.64 13.64 8.34
CA ILE A 25 11.86 12.20 8.13
C ILE A 25 12.24 11.87 6.67
N GLY A 26 12.17 12.84 5.75
CA GLY A 26 12.51 12.66 4.34
C GLY A 26 11.48 11.82 3.58
N VAL A 27 10.19 12.09 3.80
CA VAL A 27 9.08 11.37 3.15
C VAL A 27 8.22 12.35 2.36
N ASP A 28 7.83 12.01 1.13
CA ASP A 28 6.89 12.82 0.36
C ASP A 28 5.51 12.81 1.05
N PRO A 29 4.91 13.99 1.37
CA PRO A 29 3.63 14.08 2.06
C PRO A 29 2.49 13.30 1.39
N LYS A 30 2.52 13.11 0.06
CA LYS A 30 1.51 12.34 -0.69
C LYS A 30 1.45 10.88 -0.24
N THR A 31 2.58 10.35 0.21
CA THR A 31 2.71 8.98 0.69
C THR A 31 2.19 8.79 2.12
N VAL A 32 1.92 9.87 2.86
CA VAL A 32 1.41 9.88 4.24
C VAL A 32 -0.05 10.32 4.31
N ARG A 33 -0.44 11.31 3.49
CA ARG A 33 -1.74 11.99 3.52
C ARG A 33 -2.95 11.06 3.45
N ARG A 34 -2.87 9.96 2.69
CA ARG A 34 -3.97 9.00 2.56
C ARG A 34 -3.79 7.84 3.53
N LYS A 35 -4.88 7.39 4.16
CA LYS A 35 -4.89 6.10 4.87
C LYS A 35 -4.63 5.01 3.84
N ARG A 36 -3.73 4.07 4.16
CA ARG A 36 -3.52 2.91 3.29
C ARG A 36 -4.76 2.01 3.36
N PRO A 37 -5.23 1.48 2.22
CA PRO A 37 -6.15 0.36 2.25
C PRO A 37 -5.56 -0.76 3.11
N PRO A 38 -6.41 -1.55 3.80
CA PRO A 38 -5.94 -2.76 4.47
C PRO A 38 -5.25 -3.68 3.46
N ASP A 39 -4.21 -4.38 3.92
CA ASP A 39 -3.56 -5.39 3.11
C ASP A 39 -4.49 -6.61 2.98
N ASN A 40 -4.51 -7.23 1.80
CA ASN A 40 -5.32 -8.41 1.50
C ASN A 40 -4.40 -9.53 1.01
N PRO A 41 -3.76 -10.28 1.94
CA PRO A 41 -2.78 -11.29 1.58
C PRO A 41 -3.39 -12.41 0.73
N GLU A 42 -4.63 -12.81 1.02
CA GLU A 42 -5.37 -13.84 0.28
C GLU A 42 -5.54 -13.48 -1.21
N ILE A 43 -5.94 -12.23 -1.50
CA ILE A 43 -6.07 -11.74 -2.88
C ILE A 43 -4.71 -11.74 -3.57
N ARG A 44 -3.65 -11.31 -2.86
CA ARG A 44 -2.29 -11.27 -3.42
C ARG A 44 -1.79 -12.67 -3.77
N GLU A 45 -2.01 -13.65 -2.90
CA GLU A 45 -1.67 -15.05 -3.16
C GLU A 45 -2.46 -15.60 -4.35
N ALA A 46 -3.77 -15.36 -4.41
CA ALA A 46 -4.60 -15.77 -5.54
C ALA A 46 -4.13 -15.12 -6.87
N MET A 47 -3.68 -13.86 -6.85
CA MET A 47 -3.06 -13.22 -8.01
C MET A 47 -1.77 -13.93 -8.42
N HIS A 48 -0.91 -14.27 -7.46
CA HIS A 48 0.35 -14.97 -7.73
C HIS A 48 0.10 -16.32 -8.40
N GLU A 49 -0.84 -17.12 -7.89
CA GLU A 49 -1.21 -18.41 -8.51
C GLU A 49 -1.65 -18.25 -9.97
N ILE A 50 -2.46 -17.22 -10.26
CA ILE A 50 -2.97 -16.95 -11.61
C ILE A 50 -1.80 -16.59 -12.54
N VAL A 51 -0.91 -15.71 -12.10
CA VAL A 51 0.22 -15.25 -12.91
C VAL A 51 1.26 -16.35 -13.10
N GLU A 52 1.48 -17.20 -12.09
CA GLU A 52 2.38 -18.35 -12.20
C GLU A 52 1.89 -19.33 -13.28
N LYS A 53 0.59 -19.66 -13.28
CA LYS A 53 -0.04 -20.52 -14.30
C LYS A 53 -0.16 -19.83 -15.66
N ARG A 54 -0.30 -18.50 -15.71
CA ARG A 54 -0.57 -17.71 -16.93
C ARG A 54 0.33 -16.46 -17.02
N ARG A 55 1.64 -16.65 -17.16
CA ARG A 55 2.68 -15.60 -17.11
C ARG A 55 2.49 -14.38 -18.04
N ARG A 56 1.71 -14.48 -19.12
CA ARG A 56 1.45 -13.37 -20.07
C ARG A 56 0.23 -12.51 -19.71
N PHE A 57 -0.45 -12.80 -18.61
CA PHE A 57 -1.66 -12.08 -18.23
C PHE A 57 -1.29 -10.80 -17.47
N GLY A 58 -1.79 -9.66 -17.95
CA GLY A 58 -1.70 -8.38 -17.25
C GLY A 58 -2.82 -8.20 -16.21
N TYR A 59 -2.73 -7.13 -15.42
CA TYR A 59 -3.62 -6.87 -14.27
C TYR A 59 -5.13 -7.02 -14.58
N ARG A 60 -5.58 -6.57 -15.76
CA ARG A 60 -6.98 -6.64 -16.16
C ARG A 60 -7.49 -8.08 -16.31
N ARG A 61 -6.68 -8.95 -16.91
CA ARG A 61 -7.04 -10.38 -17.08
C ARG A 61 -6.95 -11.15 -15.76
N VAL A 62 -5.99 -10.80 -14.90
CA VAL A 62 -5.89 -11.35 -13.55
C VAL A 62 -7.12 -10.95 -12.72
N GLY A 63 -7.54 -9.68 -12.79
CA GLY A 63 -8.74 -9.19 -12.09
C GLY A 63 -10.01 -9.95 -12.45
N ILE A 64 -10.26 -10.17 -13.75
CA ILE A 64 -11.43 -10.96 -14.20
C ILE A 64 -11.39 -12.40 -13.65
N LEU A 65 -10.22 -13.01 -13.58
CA LEU A 65 -10.07 -14.36 -13.03
C LEU A 65 -10.26 -14.41 -11.51
N LEU A 66 -9.86 -13.36 -10.80
CA LEU A 66 -10.13 -13.21 -9.37
C LEU A 66 -11.63 -13.04 -9.11
N GLU A 67 -12.30 -12.16 -9.85
CA GLU A 67 -13.75 -11.89 -9.70
C GLU A 67 -14.59 -13.15 -9.93
N ARG A 68 -14.16 -14.05 -10.84
CA ARG A 68 -14.85 -15.32 -11.12
C ARG A 68 -14.57 -16.43 -10.11
N LYS A 69 -13.51 -16.30 -9.29
CA LYS A 69 -13.21 -17.24 -8.20
C LYS A 69 -14.04 -16.94 -6.94
N GLY A 70 -14.64 -15.74 -6.87
CA GLY A 70 -15.51 -15.27 -5.79
C GLY A 70 -16.95 -15.74 -5.92
#